data_AF-A0AAV2R531-F1
#
_entry.id   AF-A0AAV2R531-F1
#
_cell.length_a   1.000
_cell.length_b   1.000
_cell.length_c   1.000
_cell.angle_alpha   90.00
_cell.angle_beta   90.00
_cell.angle_gamma   90.00
#
_symmetry.space_group_name_H-M   'P 1'
#
loop_
_entity.id
_entity.type
_entity.pdbx_description
1 polymer ?
#
loop_
_entity_poly.entity_id
_entity_poly.type
_entity_poly.pdbx_seq_one_letter_code
_entity_poly.pdbx_strand_id
1 'polypeptide(L)'
;NSKDQPLWTYEDITSKNFSIRSAEQLTNFVRHVVTVFSASLPHTHIEERWAQIALHLALSCSSRHYAGRSLQVFRSLHVSMSSRMLSDLLSRLVETVAEQGEDMQGYVTELMLTLEAAVDALDSDFRYDFYSASGRLKSTEKRKDHKGRFGCRMYNRSWSSHTQYEQP
;
A
#
# COMPACT_ATOMS: atom_id res chain seq x y z
N ASN A 1 39.55 -16.61 -6.47
CA ASN A 1 39.43 -16.13 -7.86
C ASN A 1 37.97 -16.28 -8.24
N SER A 2 37.13 -15.27 -7.97
CA SER A 2 35.66 -15.38 -8.07
C SER A 2 35.05 -14.06 -8.55
N LYS A 3 35.65 -13.42 -9.55
CA LYS A 3 35.42 -11.99 -9.82
C LYS A 3 34.41 -11.64 -10.90
N ASP A 4 33.75 -12.60 -11.55
CA ASP A 4 32.74 -12.28 -12.59
C ASP A 4 31.54 -13.26 -12.57
N GLN A 5 30.95 -13.50 -11.39
CA GLN A 5 29.63 -14.12 -11.36
C GLN A 5 28.54 -13.05 -11.29
N PRO A 6 27.46 -13.19 -12.08
CA PRO A 6 26.33 -12.26 -12.01
C PRO A 6 25.74 -12.27 -10.60
N LEU A 7 25.23 -11.11 -10.17
CA LEU A 7 24.65 -10.93 -8.82
C LEU A 7 23.53 -11.95 -8.54
N TRP A 8 22.79 -12.34 -9.60
CA TRP A 8 21.73 -13.32 -9.55
C TRP A 8 21.92 -14.37 -10.65
N THR A 9 21.48 -15.60 -10.34
CA THR A 9 21.43 -16.69 -11.31
C THR A 9 20.40 -16.37 -12.40
N TYR A 10 20.73 -16.70 -13.65
CA TYR A 10 19.76 -16.68 -14.74
C TYR A 10 18.80 -17.86 -14.56
N GLU A 11 17.65 -17.59 -13.96
CA GLU A 11 16.58 -18.55 -13.72
C GLU A 11 15.40 -18.22 -14.62
N ASP A 12 14.88 -19.22 -15.33
CA ASP A 12 13.65 -19.11 -16.11
C ASP A 12 12.44 -19.12 -15.18
N ILE A 13 11.58 -18.11 -15.34
CA ILE A 13 10.28 -18.05 -14.67
C ILE A 13 9.30 -18.79 -15.57
N THR A 14 8.83 -19.94 -15.12
CA THR A 14 7.86 -20.75 -15.86
C THR A 14 6.57 -20.85 -15.07
N SER A 15 5.46 -21.20 -15.73
CA SER A 15 4.17 -21.45 -15.07
C SER A 15 4.24 -22.57 -14.01
N LYS A 16 5.29 -23.40 -14.04
CA LYS A 16 5.55 -24.48 -13.07
C LYS A 16 6.51 -24.07 -11.96
N ASN A 17 7.28 -22.99 -12.15
CA ASN A 17 8.27 -22.52 -11.20
C ASN A 17 8.25 -20.98 -11.09
N PHE A 18 7.24 -20.48 -10.37
CA PHE A 18 7.04 -19.05 -10.13
C PHE A 18 7.74 -18.55 -8.85
N SER A 19 8.28 -19.45 -8.02
CA SER A 19 9.03 -19.12 -6.80
C SER A 19 10.50 -19.46 -7.00
N ILE A 20 11.26 -18.45 -7.41
CA ILE A 20 12.70 -18.56 -7.67
C ILE A 20 13.49 -17.69 -6.70
N ARG A 21 14.68 -18.15 -6.33
CA ARG A 21 15.51 -17.49 -5.31
C ARG A 21 15.88 -16.06 -5.71
N SER A 22 16.15 -15.84 -7.00
CA SER A 22 16.45 -14.50 -7.52
C SER A 22 15.30 -13.51 -7.35
N ALA A 23 14.03 -13.96 -7.32
CA ALA A 23 12.89 -13.07 -7.13
C ALA A 23 12.84 -12.51 -5.70
N GLU A 24 13.15 -13.34 -4.69
CA GLU A 24 13.27 -12.89 -3.30
C GLU A 24 14.46 -11.94 -3.14
N GLN A 25 15.60 -12.27 -3.73
CA GLN A 25 16.78 -11.41 -3.71
C GLN A 25 16.52 -10.06 -4.38
N LEU A 26 15.81 -10.05 -5.51
CA LEU A 26 15.39 -8.84 -6.21
C LEU A 26 14.46 -7.99 -5.34
N THR A 27 13.48 -8.61 -4.72
CA THR A 27 12.54 -7.93 -3.81
C THR A 27 13.29 -7.25 -2.66
N ASN A 28 14.21 -7.98 -2.02
CA ASN A 28 15.03 -7.42 -0.96
C ASN A 28 15.93 -6.29 -1.48
N PHE A 29 16.56 -6.46 -2.63
CA PHE A 29 17.40 -5.41 -3.23
C PHE A 29 16.60 -4.13 -3.47
N VAL A 30 15.42 -4.21 -4.08
CA VAL A 30 14.55 -3.05 -4.32
C VAL A 30 14.20 -2.35 -3.02
N ARG A 31 13.81 -3.10 -1.97
CA ARG A 31 13.52 -2.51 -0.65
C ARG A 31 14.71 -1.76 -0.05
N HIS A 32 15.92 -2.31 -0.16
CA HIS A 32 17.13 -1.63 0.32
C HIS A 32 17.42 -0.36 -0.49
N VAL A 33 17.30 -0.43 -1.82
CA VAL A 33 17.47 0.74 -2.70
C VAL A 33 16.49 1.83 -2.31
N VAL A 34 15.19 1.51 -2.23
CA VAL A 34 14.15 2.44 -1.78
C VAL A 34 14.48 3.01 -0.41
N THR A 35 14.87 2.18 0.57
CA THR A 35 15.21 2.65 1.92
C THR A 35 16.34 3.69 1.90
N VAL A 36 17.41 3.42 1.15
CA VAL A 36 18.57 4.32 1.03
C VAL A 36 18.18 5.63 0.34
N PHE A 37 17.45 5.55 -0.77
CA PHE A 37 17.07 6.74 -1.53
C PHE A 37 16.02 7.58 -0.78
N SER A 38 15.03 6.97 -0.14
CA SER A 38 14.05 7.68 0.68
C SER A 38 14.69 8.38 1.88
N ALA A 39 15.76 7.79 2.46
CA ALA A 39 16.53 8.44 3.52
C ALA A 39 17.40 9.59 3.01
N SER A 40 17.98 9.46 1.82
CA SER A 40 18.93 10.43 1.26
C SER A 40 18.23 11.59 0.51
N LEU A 41 17.06 11.33 -0.05
CA LEU A 41 16.29 12.24 -0.89
C LEU A 41 14.82 12.27 -0.44
N PRO A 42 14.52 12.87 0.74
CA PRO A 42 13.14 13.03 1.16
C PRO A 42 12.37 13.85 0.10
N HIS A 43 11.13 13.46 -0.18
CA HIS A 43 10.20 14.08 -1.15
C HIS A 43 10.34 13.69 -2.63
N THR A 44 11.18 12.72 -3.00
CA THR A 44 11.29 12.30 -4.42
C THR A 44 10.23 11.31 -4.89
N HIS A 45 9.44 10.72 -3.98
CA HIS A 45 8.42 9.70 -4.32
C HIS A 45 9.01 8.60 -5.22
N ILE A 46 10.14 8.04 -4.77
CA ILE A 46 10.95 7.12 -5.59
C ILE A 46 10.19 5.82 -5.87
N GLU A 47 9.42 5.35 -4.89
CA GLU A 47 8.60 4.14 -5.02
C GLU A 47 7.58 4.31 -6.13
N GLU A 48 6.80 5.41 -6.11
CA GLU A 48 5.74 5.65 -7.08
C GLU A 48 6.29 5.85 -8.49
N ARG A 49 7.39 6.61 -8.65
CA ARG A 49 8.01 6.83 -9.96
C ARG A 49 8.62 5.55 -10.51
N TRP A 50 9.30 4.77 -9.67
CA TRP A 50 9.88 3.50 -10.09
C TRP A 50 8.79 2.48 -10.45
N ALA A 51 7.69 2.45 -9.70
CA ALA A 51 6.56 1.59 -9.99
C ALA A 51 5.96 1.90 -11.37
N GLN A 52 5.77 3.17 -11.71
CA GLN A 52 5.31 3.57 -13.04
C GLN A 52 6.24 3.10 -14.17
N ILE A 53 7.56 3.28 -14.00
CA ILE A 53 8.55 2.87 -14.98
C ILE A 53 8.62 1.34 -15.10
N ALA A 54 8.63 0.63 -13.98
CA ALA A 54 8.69 -0.82 -13.93
C ALA A 54 7.47 -1.43 -14.63
N LEU A 55 6.27 -0.90 -14.39
CA LEU A 55 5.07 -1.35 -15.09
C LEU A 55 5.14 -1.03 -16.59
N HIS A 56 5.56 0.18 -16.97
CA HIS A 56 5.69 0.53 -18.39
C HIS A 56 6.65 -0.41 -19.13
N LEU A 57 7.81 -0.70 -18.53
CA LEU A 57 8.78 -1.66 -19.07
C LEU A 57 8.19 -3.07 -19.15
N ALA A 58 7.50 -3.52 -18.10
CA ALA A 58 6.84 -4.82 -18.11
C ALA A 58 5.89 -5.00 -19.30
N LEU A 59 5.05 -4.00 -19.56
CA LEU A 59 4.01 -4.10 -20.58
C LEU A 59 4.55 -3.89 -22.00
N SER A 60 5.67 -3.17 -22.15
CA SER A 60 6.22 -2.77 -23.46
C SER A 60 7.45 -3.58 -23.90
N CYS A 61 8.03 -4.42 -23.03
CA CYS A 61 9.26 -5.16 -23.33
C CYS A 61 9.02 -6.32 -24.33
N SER A 62 9.97 -6.55 -25.23
CA SER A 62 9.98 -7.70 -26.12
C SER A 62 10.45 -8.99 -25.45
N SER A 63 11.32 -8.88 -24.43
CA SER A 63 11.81 -10.03 -23.65
C SER A 63 10.85 -10.32 -22.49
N ARG A 64 10.26 -11.52 -22.52
CA ARG A 64 9.31 -11.98 -21.50
C ARG A 64 9.95 -12.10 -20.12
N HIS A 65 11.22 -12.50 -20.08
CA HIS A 65 11.99 -12.58 -18.84
C HIS A 65 12.17 -11.20 -18.20
N TYR A 66 12.60 -10.21 -18.99
CA TYR A 66 12.78 -8.82 -18.50
C TYR A 66 11.45 -8.19 -18.10
N ALA A 67 10.37 -8.49 -18.83
CA ALA A 67 9.04 -8.06 -18.47
C ALA A 67 8.61 -8.63 -17.10
N GLY A 68 8.79 -9.94 -16.90
CA GLY A 68 8.49 -10.61 -15.63
C GLY A 68 9.31 -10.04 -14.46
N ARG A 69 10.60 -9.78 -14.64
CA ARG A 69 11.42 -9.11 -13.62
C ARG A 69 10.95 -7.70 -13.30
N SER A 70 10.47 -6.97 -14.30
CA SER A 70 9.90 -5.64 -14.10
C SER A 70 8.60 -5.69 -13.29
N LEU A 71 7.76 -6.72 -13.47
CA LEU A 71 6.58 -6.97 -12.64
C LEU A 71 6.95 -7.35 -11.19
N GLN A 72 8.00 -8.14 -10.99
CA GLN A 72 8.51 -8.44 -9.65
C GLN A 72 8.99 -7.18 -8.93
N VAL A 73 9.73 -6.31 -9.62
CA VAL A 73 10.14 -5.00 -9.09
C VAL A 73 8.90 -4.18 -8.73
N PHE A 74 7.93 -4.08 -9.64
CA PHE A 74 6.70 -3.35 -9.42
C PHE A 74 5.99 -3.78 -8.12
N ARG A 75 5.79 -5.09 -7.93
CA ARG A 75 5.14 -5.63 -6.72
C ARG A 75 5.95 -5.36 -5.44
N SER A 76 7.28 -5.39 -5.52
CA SER A 76 8.15 -5.17 -4.36
C SER A 76 8.12 -3.73 -3.83
N LEU A 77 7.64 -2.77 -4.63
CA LEU A 77 7.53 -1.36 -4.25
C LEU A 77 6.28 -1.06 -3.43
N HIS A 78 5.30 -1.98 -3.36
CA HIS A 78 4.07 -1.84 -2.56
C HIS A 78 3.30 -0.52 -2.79
N VAL A 79 3.29 -0.01 -4.02
CA VAL A 79 2.56 1.21 -4.41
C VAL A 79 1.13 0.86 -4.82
N SER A 80 0.17 1.71 -4.44
CA SER A 80 -1.23 1.55 -4.86
C SER A 80 -1.39 1.74 -6.37
N MET A 81 -2.12 0.83 -7.01
CA MET A 81 -2.33 0.88 -8.44
C MET A 81 -3.38 1.92 -8.83
N SER A 82 -3.02 2.83 -9.73
CA SER A 82 -3.99 3.74 -10.35
C SER A 82 -4.90 3.00 -11.33
N SER A 83 -6.10 3.54 -11.58
CA SER A 83 -7.03 2.99 -12.58
C SER A 83 -6.42 2.86 -13.98
N ARG A 84 -5.54 3.79 -14.37
CA ARG A 84 -4.81 3.71 -15.65
C ARG A 84 -3.88 2.51 -15.69
N MET A 85 -3.07 2.33 -14.66
CA MET A 85 -2.13 1.21 -14.56
C MET A 85 -2.84 -0.14 -14.56
N LEU A 86 -3.98 -0.23 -13.86
CA LEU A 86 -4.83 -1.41 -13.87
C LEU A 86 -5.40 -1.69 -15.26
N SER A 87 -5.88 -0.66 -15.96
CA SER A 87 -6.37 -0.80 -17.33
C SER A 87 -5.28 -1.31 -18.26
N ASP A 88 -4.08 -0.74 -18.21
CA ASP A 88 -2.96 -1.14 -19.06
C ASP A 88 -2.55 -2.60 -18.79
N LEU A 89 -2.52 -3.00 -17.51
CA LEU A 89 -2.20 -4.37 -17.09
C LEU A 89 -3.26 -5.38 -17.57
N LEU A 90 -4.55 -5.06 -17.42
CA LEU A 90 -5.65 -5.90 -17.87
C LEU A 90 -5.71 -6.03 -19.39
N SER A 91 -5.54 -4.92 -20.13
CA SER A 91 -5.47 -4.94 -21.58
C SER A 91 -4.36 -5.88 -22.05
N ARG A 92 -3.17 -5.76 -21.45
CA ARG A 92 -2.05 -6.62 -21.78
C ARG A 92 -2.31 -8.09 -21.45
N LEU A 93 -2.95 -8.39 -20.32
CA LEU A 93 -3.32 -9.75 -19.97
C LEU A 93 -4.30 -10.35 -20.98
N VAL A 94 -5.35 -9.62 -21.37
CA VAL A 94 -6.36 -10.10 -22.33
C VAL A 94 -5.73 -10.42 -23.69
N GLU A 95 -4.80 -9.59 -24.15
CA GLU A 95 -4.05 -9.85 -25.40
C GLU A 95 -3.23 -11.14 -25.34
N THR A 96 -2.70 -11.48 -24.16
CA THR A 96 -1.60 -12.44 -24.03
C THR A 96 -2.01 -13.79 -23.43
N VAL A 97 -3.12 -13.86 -22.70
CA VAL A 97 -3.52 -15.06 -21.94
C VAL A 97 -3.76 -16.30 -22.81
N ALA A 98 -4.17 -16.11 -24.06
CA ALA A 98 -4.41 -17.20 -25.00
C ALA A 98 -3.14 -17.69 -25.72
N GLU A 99 -2.03 -16.94 -25.62
CA GLU A 99 -0.77 -17.30 -26.26
C GLU A 99 -0.16 -18.54 -25.60
N GLN A 100 0.29 -19.48 -26.45
CA GLN A 100 0.92 -20.72 -26.04
C GLN A 100 2.44 -20.55 -26.01
N GLY A 101 3.12 -21.25 -25.10
CA GLY A 101 4.58 -21.17 -24.93
C GLY A 101 4.96 -21.06 -23.46
N GLU A 102 6.05 -21.70 -23.05
CA GLU A 102 6.43 -21.75 -21.64
C GLU A 102 6.87 -20.38 -21.09
N ASP A 103 7.65 -19.64 -21.86
CA ASP A 103 8.06 -18.26 -21.59
C ASP A 103 6.86 -17.31 -21.50
N MET A 104 5.91 -17.53 -22.39
CA MET A 104 4.70 -16.73 -22.47
C MET A 104 3.77 -16.98 -21.29
N GLN A 105 3.59 -18.25 -20.92
CA GLN A 105 2.82 -18.65 -19.74
C GLN A 105 3.48 -18.18 -18.44
N GLY A 106 4.82 -18.15 -18.37
CA GLY A 106 5.56 -17.51 -17.27
C GLY A 106 5.25 -16.01 -17.15
N TYR A 107 5.25 -15.28 -18.26
CA TYR A 107 4.89 -13.86 -18.29
C TYR A 107 3.42 -13.61 -17.90
N VAL A 108 2.48 -14.40 -18.43
CA VAL A 108 1.05 -14.33 -18.05
C VAL A 108 0.88 -14.57 -16.55
N THR A 109 1.61 -15.54 -15.98
CA THR A 109 1.60 -15.80 -14.54
C THR A 109 2.05 -14.58 -13.74
N GLU A 110 3.12 -13.90 -14.18
CA GLU A 110 3.59 -12.66 -13.55
C GLU A 110 2.56 -11.51 -13.63
N LEU A 111 1.81 -11.40 -14.73
CA LEU A 111 0.70 -10.44 -14.86
C LEU A 111 -0.41 -10.75 -13.83
N MET A 112 -0.80 -12.02 -13.71
CA MET A 112 -1.84 -12.47 -12.78
C MET A 112 -1.43 -12.24 -11.32
N LEU A 113 -0.20 -12.57 -10.94
CA LEU A 113 0.34 -12.31 -9.60
C LEU A 113 0.39 -10.80 -9.29
N THR A 114 0.57 -9.96 -10.31
CA THR A 114 0.54 -8.51 -10.15
C THR A 114 -0.88 -7.98 -9.94
N LEU A 115 -1.86 -8.55 -10.64
CA LEU A 115 -3.28 -8.24 -10.40
C LEU A 115 -3.73 -8.72 -9.02
N GLU A 116 -3.31 -9.91 -8.59
CA GLU A 116 -3.58 -10.43 -7.24
C GLU A 116 -3.06 -9.46 -6.17
N ALA A 117 -1.79 -9.07 -6.25
CA ALA A 117 -1.20 -8.11 -5.32
C ALA A 117 -1.93 -6.75 -5.32
N ALA A 118 -2.46 -6.33 -6.47
CA ALA A 118 -3.26 -5.11 -6.56
C ALA A 118 -4.61 -5.23 -5.84
N VAL A 119 -5.27 -6.39 -5.96
CA VAL A 119 -6.52 -6.69 -5.25
C VAL A 119 -6.28 -6.76 -3.74
N ASP A 120 -5.20 -7.39 -3.31
CA ASP A 120 -4.84 -7.47 -1.88
C ASP A 120 -4.57 -6.09 -1.25
N ALA A 121 -3.93 -5.19 -2.01
CA ALA A 121 -3.74 -3.81 -1.58
C ALA A 121 -5.07 -3.07 -1.38
N LEU A 122 -6.03 -3.28 -2.28
CA LEU A 122 -7.37 -2.67 -2.16
C LEU A 122 -8.13 -3.19 -0.93
N ASP A 123 -8.11 -4.51 -0.65
CA ASP A 123 -8.75 -5.06 0.55
C ASP A 123 -8.15 -4.45 1.83
N SER A 124 -6.83 -4.29 1.85
CA SER A 124 -6.11 -3.67 2.96
C SER A 124 -6.53 -2.21 3.19
N ASP A 125 -6.67 -1.43 2.11
CA ASP A 125 -7.12 -0.03 2.17
C ASP A 125 -8.57 0.08 2.68
N PHE A 126 -9.49 -0.75 2.16
CA PHE A 126 -10.89 -0.78 2.62
C PHE A 126 -11.01 -1.10 4.10
N ARG A 127 -10.20 -2.05 4.60
CA ARG A 127 -10.18 -2.41 6.02
C ARG A 127 -9.70 -1.24 6.86
N TYR A 128 -8.63 -0.56 6.45
CA TYR A 128 -8.11 0.61 7.16
C TYR A 128 -9.16 1.73 7.24
N ASP A 129 -9.83 2.02 6.13
CA ASP A 129 -10.91 3.00 6.07
C ASP A 129 -12.07 2.66 7.00
N PHE A 130 -12.51 1.40 7.00
CA PHE A 130 -13.58 0.92 7.89
C PHE A 130 -13.20 1.06 9.38
N TYR A 131 -11.98 0.69 9.76
CA TYR A 131 -11.50 0.84 11.14
C TYR A 131 -11.38 2.32 11.53
N SER A 132 -10.89 3.17 10.65
CA SER A 132 -10.77 4.62 10.91
C SER A 132 -12.14 5.28 11.09
N ALA A 133 -13.13 4.90 10.27
CA ALA A 133 -14.51 5.37 10.36
C ALA A 133 -15.17 4.87 11.66
N SER A 134 -14.98 3.61 12.00
CA SER A 134 -15.49 3.00 13.24
C SER A 134 -14.88 3.64 14.50
N GLY A 135 -13.58 3.95 14.48
CA GLY A 135 -12.90 4.68 15.56
C GLY A 135 -13.43 6.10 15.72
N ARG A 136 -13.72 6.78 14.61
CA ARG A 136 -14.33 8.13 14.60
C ARG A 136 -15.74 8.11 15.19
N LEU A 137 -16.56 7.11 14.85
CA LEU A 137 -17.92 6.94 15.41
C LEU A 137 -17.89 6.74 16.93
N LYS A 138 -17.00 5.87 17.45
CA LYS A 138 -16.83 5.67 18.90
C LYS A 138 -16.38 6.95 19.64
N SER A 139 -15.55 7.79 19.01
CA SER A 139 -15.15 9.08 19.59
C SER A 139 -16.30 10.09 19.65
N THR A 140 -17.28 10.01 18.73
CA THR A 140 -18.45 10.90 18.76
C THR A 140 -19.51 10.48 19.77
N GLU A 141 -19.55 9.19 20.15
CA GLU A 141 -20.49 8.68 21.15
C GLU A 141 -20.05 9.06 22.58
N LYS A 142 -18.75 8.99 22.89
CA LYS A 142 -18.22 9.47 24.19
C LYS A 142 -18.38 10.98 24.43
N ARG A 143 -18.65 11.77 23.40
CA ARG A 143 -18.89 13.22 23.52
C ARG A 143 -20.34 13.57 23.86
N LYS A 144 -21.27 12.61 23.79
CA LYS A 144 -22.69 12.83 24.13
C LYS A 144 -23.05 12.53 25.59
N ASP A 145 -22.19 11.85 26.35
CA ASP A 145 -22.45 11.53 27.77
C ASP A 145 -22.12 12.67 28.75
N HIS A 146 -21.59 13.81 28.29
CA HIS A 146 -21.27 14.97 29.15
C HIS A 146 -22.25 16.15 29.04
N LYS A 147 -23.40 15.99 28.38
CA LYS A 147 -24.48 16.99 28.35
C LYS A 147 -25.82 16.34 28.69
N GLY A 148 -26.02 16.01 29.97
CA GLY A 148 -27.27 15.39 30.40
C GLY A 148 -27.42 15.19 31.90
N ARG A 149 -27.15 16.21 32.74
CA ARG A 149 -27.69 16.24 34.11
C ARG A 149 -27.80 17.67 34.67
N PHE A 150 -28.70 18.48 34.10
CA PHE A 150 -29.37 19.54 34.86
C PHE A 150 -30.66 18.94 35.44
N GLY A 151 -30.79 18.92 36.77
CA GLY A 151 -31.96 18.36 37.44
C GLY A 151 -31.82 18.33 38.97
N CYS A 152 -32.04 19.50 39.59
CA CYS A 152 -32.66 19.74 40.90
C CYS A 152 -32.40 18.77 42.08
N ARG A 153 -31.76 19.25 43.15
CA ARG A 153 -32.25 19.01 44.53
C ARG A 153 -31.70 20.02 45.54
N MET A 154 -32.66 20.60 46.25
CA MET A 154 -32.58 21.52 47.38
C MET A 154 -31.78 20.94 48.56
N TYR A 155 -31.00 21.77 49.27
CA TYR A 155 -31.02 21.85 50.73
C TYR A 155 -30.28 23.10 51.25
N ASN A 156 -31.10 24.11 51.57
CA ASN A 156 -31.12 24.90 52.80
C ASN A 156 -29.82 25.03 53.64
N ARG A 157 -29.30 26.27 53.78
CA ARG A 157 -28.71 26.76 55.04
C ARG A 157 -28.77 28.29 55.14
N SER A 158 -29.62 28.72 56.08
CA SER A 158 -29.50 29.84 57.03
C SER A 158 -29.42 31.28 56.50
N TRP A 159 -30.53 31.99 56.70
CA TRP A 159 -30.59 33.45 56.77
C TRP A 159 -29.87 33.96 58.03
N SER A 160 -29.04 34.99 57.89
CA SER A 160 -28.91 36.02 58.91
C SER A 160 -28.82 37.37 58.22
N SER A 161 -29.91 38.10 58.35
CA SER A 161 -30.07 39.50 58.01
C SER A 161 -29.08 40.34 58.83
N HIS A 162 -28.43 41.32 58.21
CA HIS A 162 -28.35 42.67 58.77
C HIS A 162 -27.94 43.68 57.70
N THR A 163 -28.60 44.81 57.80
CA THR A 163 -28.70 45.93 56.89
C THR A 163 -27.65 47.01 57.27
N GLN A 164 -27.34 47.87 56.29
CA GLN A 164 -27.01 49.31 56.42
C GLN A 164 -25.53 49.81 56.40
N TYR A 165 -25.31 50.67 55.39
CA TYR A 165 -24.75 52.05 55.39
C TYR A 165 -23.23 52.35 55.35
N GLU A 166 -22.90 53.11 54.30
CA GLU A 166 -22.07 54.33 54.18
C GLU A 166 -20.56 54.39 54.52
N GLN A 167 -19.96 55.36 53.81
CA GLN A 167 -18.56 55.73 53.59
C GLN A 167 -17.81 56.17 54.88
N PRO A 168 -16.47 56.37 54.81
CA PRO A 168 -15.89 57.59 54.24
C PRO A 168 -15.05 57.39 52.96
#